data_AF-D3V9F6-F1
#
_entry.id   AF-D3V9F6-F1
#
_cell.length_a   1.000
_cell.length_b   1.000
_cell.length_c   1.000
_cell.angle_alpha   90.00
_cell.angle_beta   90.00
_cell.angle_gamma   90.00
#
_symmetry.space_group_name_H-M   'P 1'
#
loop_
_entity.id
_entity.type
_entity.pdbx_description
1 polymer ?
#
loop_
_entity_poly.entity_id
_entity_poly.type
_entity_poly.pdbx_seq_one_letter_code
_entity_poly.pdbx_strand_id
1 'polypeptide(L)'
;MAGRKYDRLSAHHVIPVEIRKENQKFLDKIGIGGRMNSVENGIHIPGSKKAMQDDVGKGMKVFHSSNHNTYSGEVREAIDVIKEDYRNKKINDRQARDEIRKLQMKMKNRIWSGNVPTNACRRLN
;
A
#
# COMPACT_ATOMS: atom_id res chain seq x y z
N MET A 1 -0.94 -10.42 7.39
CA MET A 1 -2.40 -10.34 7.61
C MET A 1 -3.06 -11.59 7.07
N ALA A 2 -4.02 -12.16 7.79
CA ALA A 2 -4.83 -13.29 7.30
C ALA A 2 -6.29 -12.84 7.19
N GLY A 3 -6.92 -13.05 6.04
CA GLY A 3 -8.36 -12.84 5.87
C GLY A 3 -9.17 -13.95 6.56
N ARG A 4 -10.42 -13.67 6.93
CA ARG A 4 -11.33 -14.71 7.41
C ARG A 4 -12.05 -15.33 6.23
N LYS A 5 -12.12 -16.66 6.17
CA LYS A 5 -12.87 -17.35 5.12
C LYS A 5 -14.31 -16.82 5.10
N TYR A 6 -14.80 -16.42 3.93
CA TYR A 6 -16.13 -15.85 3.68
C TYR A 6 -16.39 -14.42 4.21
N ASP A 7 -15.38 -13.66 4.65
CA ASP A 7 -15.57 -12.25 5.03
C ASP A 7 -15.75 -11.29 3.83
N ARG A 8 -15.53 -11.78 2.60
CA ARG A 8 -15.60 -11.03 1.33
C ARG A 8 -14.63 -9.84 1.25
N LEU A 9 -13.62 -9.81 2.13
CA LEU A 9 -12.51 -8.88 2.11
C LEU A 9 -11.31 -9.51 1.38
N SER A 10 -10.39 -8.65 0.97
CA SER A 10 -9.10 -9.05 0.42
C SER A 10 -8.00 -8.29 1.13
N ALA A 11 -6.96 -9.00 1.56
CA ALA A 11 -5.76 -8.38 2.07
C ALA A 11 -5.00 -7.74 0.91
N HIS A 12 -4.77 -6.44 1.02
CA HIS A 12 -4.05 -5.66 0.01
C HIS A 12 -2.79 -5.07 0.63
N HIS A 13 -1.65 -5.26 -0.04
CA HIS A 13 -0.39 -4.65 0.36
C HIS A 13 -0.36 -3.20 -0.08
N VAL A 14 -0.15 -2.30 0.87
CA VAL A 14 -0.17 -0.86 0.65
C VAL A 14 1.08 -0.42 -0.11
N ILE A 15 2.25 -0.95 0.25
CA ILE A 15 3.40 -0.96 -0.66
C ILE A 15 3.36 -2.30 -1.39
N PRO A 16 3.12 -2.32 -2.71
CA PRO A 16 3.01 -3.55 -3.48
C PRO A 16 4.27 -4.42 -3.39
N VAL A 17 4.09 -5.72 -3.59
CA VAL A 17 5.17 -6.72 -3.44
C VAL A 17 6.29 -6.46 -4.44
N GLU A 18 5.95 -6.14 -5.68
CA GLU A 18 6.90 -5.79 -6.74
C GLU A 18 7.74 -4.58 -6.36
N ILE A 19 7.11 -3.51 -5.86
CA ILE A 19 7.81 -2.28 -5.45
C ILE A 19 8.72 -2.55 -4.25
N ARG A 20 8.30 -3.38 -3.29
CA ARG A 20 9.18 -3.78 -2.18
C ARG A 20 10.40 -4.55 -2.67
N LYS A 21 10.24 -5.47 -3.62
CA LYS A 21 11.35 -6.26 -4.19
C LYS A 21 12.34 -5.37 -4.93
N GLU A 22 11.84 -4.46 -5.76
CA GLU A 22 12.66 -3.46 -6.47
C GLU A 22 13.51 -2.62 -5.49
N ASN A 23 12.97 -2.34 -4.30
CA ASN A 23 13.59 -1.49 -3.30
C ASN A 23 14.22 -2.26 -2.12
N GLN A 24 14.36 -3.59 -2.23
CA GLN A 24 14.70 -4.46 -1.11
C GLN A 24 16.01 -4.06 -0.43
N LYS A 25 17.08 -3.81 -1.19
CA LYS A 25 18.38 -3.39 -0.63
C LYS A 25 18.29 -2.15 0.27
N PHE A 26 17.49 -1.16 -0.15
CA PHE A 26 17.26 0.06 0.63
C PHE A 26 16.45 -0.24 1.89
N LEU A 27 15.35 -0.99 1.75
CA LEU A 27 14.46 -1.35 2.86
C LEU A 27 15.18 -2.22 3.91
N ASP A 28 16.05 -3.13 3.47
CA ASP A 28 16.93 -3.94 4.33
C ASP A 28 17.90 -3.04 5.08
N LYS A 29 18.57 -2.11 4.38
CA LYS A 29 19.53 -1.18 4.96
C LYS A 29 18.93 -0.33 6.08
N ILE A 30 17.71 0.18 5.88
CA ILE A 30 17.03 0.96 6.92
C ILE A 30 16.32 0.07 7.96
N GLY A 31 16.44 -1.27 7.90
CA GLY A 31 15.97 -2.19 8.94
C GLY A 31 14.49 -2.60 8.86
N ILE A 32 13.85 -2.49 7.70
CA ILE A 32 12.43 -2.88 7.51
C ILE A 32 12.19 -3.92 6.41
N GLY A 33 13.26 -4.45 5.82
CA GLY A 33 13.26 -5.48 4.78
C GLY A 33 12.25 -6.61 4.94
N GLY A 34 12.34 -7.32 6.07
CA GLY A 34 11.51 -8.49 6.40
C GLY A 34 10.04 -8.19 6.74
N ARG A 35 9.59 -6.92 6.69
CA ARG A 35 8.24 -6.50 7.12
C ARG A 35 7.21 -6.47 5.98
N MET A 36 7.38 -7.28 4.93
CA MET A 36 6.48 -7.31 3.77
C MET A 36 5.02 -7.61 4.14
N ASN A 37 4.80 -8.64 4.97
CA ASN A 37 3.47 -9.13 5.36
C ASN A 37 2.96 -8.55 6.69
N SER A 38 3.63 -7.50 7.18
CA SER A 38 3.34 -6.85 8.44
C SER A 38 2.02 -6.07 8.38
N VAL A 39 1.45 -5.76 9.55
CA VAL A 39 0.16 -5.05 9.64
C VAL A 39 0.29 -3.62 9.10
N GLU A 40 1.47 -3.03 9.24
CA GLU A 40 1.82 -1.72 8.74
C GLU A 40 1.72 -1.65 7.22
N ASN A 41 2.05 -2.74 6.51
CA ASN A 41 2.02 -2.80 5.05
C ASN A 41 0.71 -3.34 4.47
N GLY A 42 -0.32 -3.57 5.27
CA GLY A 42 -1.56 -4.17 4.76
C GLY A 42 -2.81 -3.38 5.13
N ILE A 43 -3.87 -3.61 4.36
CA ILE A 43 -5.24 -3.16 4.61
C ILE A 43 -6.22 -4.20 4.07
N HIS A 44 -7.34 -4.42 4.76
CA HIS A 44 -8.44 -5.20 4.20
C HIS A 44 -9.37 -4.27 3.42
N ILE A 45 -9.62 -4.59 2.17
CA ILE A 45 -10.53 -3.87 1.29
C ILE A 45 -11.58 -4.82 0.72
N PRO A 46 -12.74 -4.34 0.25
CA PRO A 46 -13.71 -5.18 -0.42
C PRO A 46 -13.07 -6.01 -1.54
N GLY A 47 -13.29 -7.32 -1.55
CA GLY A 47 -12.69 -8.21 -2.55
C GLY A 47 -13.35 -8.13 -3.93
N SER A 48 -14.54 -7.54 -4.02
CA SER A 48 -15.30 -7.40 -5.26
C SER A 48 -16.18 -6.16 -5.25
N LYS A 49 -16.66 -5.76 -6.44
CA LYS A 49 -17.65 -4.70 -6.59
C LYS A 49 -18.89 -4.94 -5.72
N LYS A 50 -19.38 -6.18 -5.67
CA LYS A 50 -20.55 -6.55 -4.85
C LYS A 50 -20.26 -6.40 -3.36
N ALA A 51 -19.10 -6.83 -2.88
CA ALA A 51 -18.71 -6.64 -1.48
C ALA A 51 -18.61 -5.15 -1.11
N MET A 52 -18.13 -4.31 -2.02
CA MET A 52 -18.08 -2.86 -1.83
C MET A 52 -19.48 -2.24 -1.78
N GLN A 53 -20.38 -2.66 -2.69
CA GLN A 53 -21.78 -2.19 -2.72
C GLN A 53 -22.57 -2.63 -1.48
N ASP A 54 -22.27 -3.81 -0.94
CA ASP A 54 -22.85 -4.35 0.30
C ASP A 54 -22.21 -3.77 1.58
N ASP A 55 -21.35 -2.76 1.44
CA ASP A 55 -20.65 -2.06 2.51
C ASP A 55 -19.78 -2.97 3.41
N VAL A 56 -19.29 -4.09 2.88
CA VAL A 56 -18.36 -4.99 3.62
C VAL A 56 -17.09 -4.24 4.05
N GLY A 57 -16.67 -3.26 3.26
CA GLY A 57 -15.52 -2.39 3.52
C GLY A 57 -15.80 -1.23 4.47
N LYS A 58 -16.98 -1.17 5.11
CA LYS A 58 -17.33 -0.15 6.12
C LYS A 58 -17.13 1.29 5.63
N GLY A 59 -17.71 1.61 4.48
CA GLY A 59 -17.64 2.94 3.86
C GLY A 59 -16.61 3.06 2.73
N MET A 60 -15.68 2.12 2.57
CA MET A 60 -14.73 2.11 1.46
C MET A 60 -15.46 2.11 0.11
N LYS A 61 -15.11 3.07 -0.76
CA LYS A 61 -15.71 3.23 -2.10
C LYS A 61 -14.85 2.65 -3.21
N VAL A 62 -13.94 1.74 -2.86
CA VAL A 62 -13.06 1.03 -3.79
C VAL A 62 -13.04 -0.46 -3.48
N PHE A 63 -12.68 -1.28 -4.47
CA PHE A 63 -12.49 -2.71 -4.29
C PHE A 63 -11.18 -3.20 -4.90
N HIS A 64 -10.76 -4.38 -4.45
CA HIS A 64 -9.47 -4.96 -4.76
C HIS A 64 -9.24 -5.23 -6.25
N SER A 65 -7.98 -5.10 -6.65
CA SER A 65 -7.44 -5.57 -7.92
C SER A 65 -6.12 -6.28 -7.64
N SER A 66 -5.86 -7.37 -8.34
CA SER A 66 -4.53 -7.98 -8.36
C SER A 66 -3.57 -7.26 -9.30
N ASN A 67 -4.10 -6.43 -10.22
CA ASN A 67 -3.32 -5.61 -11.14
C ASN A 67 -3.69 -4.14 -10.94
N HIS A 68 -2.73 -3.36 -10.43
CA HIS A 68 -2.89 -1.95 -10.11
C HIS A 68 -1.61 -1.15 -10.44
N ASN A 69 -1.24 -1.12 -11.72
CA ASN A 69 -0.03 -0.46 -12.23
C ASN A 69 0.05 1.04 -11.92
N THR A 70 -1.06 1.78 -11.99
CA THR A 70 -1.06 3.23 -11.73
C THR A 70 -0.78 3.50 -10.26
N TYR A 71 -1.51 2.82 -9.36
CA TYR A 71 -1.25 2.83 -7.93
C TYR A 71 0.20 2.41 -7.61
N SER A 72 0.68 1.33 -8.22
CA SER A 72 2.06 0.87 -8.02
C SER A 72 3.08 1.91 -8.49
N GLY A 73 2.79 2.65 -9.57
CA GLY A 73 3.58 3.79 -10.04
C GLY A 73 3.67 4.92 -9.02
N GLU A 74 2.54 5.37 -8.48
CA GLU A 74 2.53 6.43 -7.46
C GLU A 74 3.31 6.02 -6.18
N VAL A 75 3.21 4.76 -5.77
CA VAL A 75 3.96 4.24 -4.61
C VAL A 75 5.46 4.18 -4.92
N ARG A 76 5.84 3.80 -6.14
CA ARG A 76 7.24 3.76 -6.59
C ARG A 76 7.87 5.15 -6.52
N GLU A 77 7.21 6.14 -7.12
CA GLU A 77 7.69 7.53 -7.11
C GLU A 77 7.90 8.06 -5.69
N ALA A 78 6.95 7.80 -4.79
CA ALA A 78 7.07 8.21 -3.39
C ALA A 78 8.27 7.54 -2.67
N ILE A 79 8.56 6.28 -2.96
CA ILE A 79 9.73 5.58 -2.40
C ILE A 79 11.03 6.10 -3.00
N ASP A 80 11.04 6.44 -4.29
CA ASP A 80 12.22 6.99 -4.95
C ASP A 80 12.61 8.35 -4.38
N VAL A 81 11.64 9.22 -4.06
CA VAL A 81 11.89 10.48 -3.33
C VAL A 81 12.55 10.22 -1.98
N ILE A 82 12.01 9.28 -1.18
CA ILE A 82 12.58 8.94 0.14
C ILE A 82 14.01 8.38 -0.02
N LYS A 83 14.25 7.54 -1.03
CA LYS A 83 15.57 6.99 -1.34
C LYS A 83 16.55 8.08 -1.74
N GLU A 84 16.12 9.03 -2.54
CA GLU A 84 16.97 10.15 -2.96
C GLU A 84 17.38 11.00 -1.77
N ASP A 85 16.43 11.39 -0.91
CA ASP A 85 16.73 12.16 0.30
C ASP A 85 17.67 11.41 1.24
N TYR A 86 17.51 10.09 1.34
CA TYR A 86 18.40 9.23 2.10
C TYR A 86 19.81 9.16 1.50
N ARG A 87 19.93 8.96 0.17
CA ARG A 87 21.22 8.93 -0.54
C ARG A 87 21.96 10.25 -0.43
N ASN A 88 21.23 11.36 -0.48
CA ASN A 88 21.74 12.71 -0.32
C ASN A 88 22.01 13.10 1.14
N LYS A 89 21.88 12.16 2.10
CA LYS A 89 22.09 12.36 3.54
C LYS A 89 21.22 13.45 4.16
N LYS A 90 20.11 13.83 3.51
CA LYS A 90 19.13 14.76 4.08
C LYS A 90 18.34 14.11 5.21
N ILE A 91 18.17 12.79 5.12
CA ILE A 91 17.54 11.97 6.16
C ILE A 91 18.44 10.78 6.50
N ASN A 92 18.42 10.37 7.77
CA ASN A 92 19.11 9.18 8.26
C ASN A 92 18.20 7.93 8.24
N ASP A 93 18.73 6.77 8.64
CA ASP A 93 17.99 5.50 8.64
C ASP A 93 16.67 5.57 9.41
N ARG A 94 16.65 6.25 10.57
CA ARG A 94 15.45 6.40 11.40
C ARG A 94 14.40 7.25 10.68
N GLN A 95 14.81 8.38 10.14
CA GLN A 95 13.91 9.27 9.41
C GLN A 95 13.38 8.58 8.15
N ALA A 96 14.21 7.85 7.41
CA ALA A 96 13.77 7.06 6.25
C ALA A 96 12.72 5.99 6.62
N ARG A 97 12.89 5.29 7.75
CA ARG A 97 11.85 4.37 8.26
C ARG A 97 10.55 5.09 8.57
N ASP A 98 10.64 6.27 9.20
CA ASP A 98 9.47 7.06 9.56
C ASP A 98 8.75 7.59 8.32
N GLU A 99 9.47 7.99 7.27
CA GLU A 99 8.88 8.37 5.98
C GLU A 99 8.19 7.19 5.28
N ILE A 100 8.78 6.00 5.30
CA ILE A 100 8.11 4.80 4.76
C ILE A 100 6.82 4.48 5.54
N ARG A 101 6.83 4.63 6.87
CA ARG A 101 5.61 4.46 7.69
C ARG A 101 4.56 5.51 7.38
N LYS A 102 4.95 6.77 7.21
CA LYS A 102 4.05 7.86 6.79
C LYS A 102 3.45 7.55 5.42
N LEU A 103 4.24 7.03 4.48
CA LEU A 103 3.75 6.59 3.17
C LEU A 103 2.70 5.48 3.31
N GLN A 104 2.97 4.45 4.12
CA GLN A 104 2.00 3.38 4.39
C GLN A 104 0.70 3.93 4.97
N MET A 105 0.76 4.82 5.96
CA MET A 105 -0.43 5.45 6.55
C MET A 105 -1.18 6.32 5.53
N LYS A 106 -0.46 7.13 4.75
CA LYS A 106 -1.04 7.98 3.69
C LYS A 106 -1.81 7.14 2.68
N MET A 107 -1.20 6.06 2.18
CA MET A 107 -1.82 5.20 1.19
C MET A 107 -3.00 4.41 1.77
N LYS A 108 -2.95 3.96 3.03
CA LYS A 108 -4.13 3.40 3.72
C LYS A 108 -5.29 4.40 3.77
N ASN A 109 -5.04 5.64 4.13
CA ASN A 109 -6.06 6.69 4.21
C ASN A 109 -6.64 7.02 2.82
N ARG A 110 -5.80 7.03 1.79
CA ARG A 110 -6.23 7.21 0.40
C ARG A 110 -7.13 6.06 -0.05
N ILE A 111 -6.75 4.81 0.22
CA ILE A 111 -7.58 3.63 -0.08
C ILE A 111 -8.91 3.72 0.67
N TRP A 112 -8.87 4.03 1.98
CA TRP A 112 -10.06 4.16 2.82
C TRP A 112 -11.05 5.20 2.27
N SER A 113 -10.54 6.38 1.92
CA SER A 113 -11.34 7.49 1.37
C SER A 113 -11.72 7.29 -0.11
N GLY A 114 -11.16 6.29 -0.78
CA GLY A 114 -11.30 6.08 -2.21
C GLY A 114 -10.57 7.11 -3.09
N ASN A 115 -9.67 7.91 -2.50
CA ASN A 115 -8.82 8.86 -3.21
C ASN A 115 -7.54 8.18 -3.75
N VAL A 116 -7.74 7.16 -4.56
CA VAL A 116 -6.70 6.34 -5.21
C VAL A 116 -7.06 6.14 -6.68
N PRO A 117 -6.08 5.83 -7.53
CA PRO A 117 -6.35 5.46 -8.91
C PRO A 117 -7.32 4.27 -8.98
N THR A 118 -8.38 4.44 -9.76
CA THR A 118 -9.37 3.39 -10.01
C THR A 118 -9.84 3.41 -11.45
N ASN A 119 -10.32 2.28 -11.94
CA ASN A 119 -11.10 2.27 -13.18
C ASN A 119 -12.52 2.82 -12.97
N ALA A 120 -13.31 2.90 -14.04
CA ALA A 120 -14.70 3.38 -14.00
C ALA A 120 -15.61 2.62 -13.00
N CYS A 121 -15.26 1.39 -12.63
CA CYS A 121 -16.01 0.59 -11.66
C CYS A 121 -15.57 0.80 -10.20
N ARG A 122 -14.62 1.70 -9.92
CA ARG A 122 -13.96 1.87 -8.61
C ARG A 122 -13.07 0.70 -8.18
N ARG A 123 -12.61 -0.11 -9.13
CA ARG A 123 -11.57 -1.11 -8.89
C ARG A 123 -10.21 -0.41 -8.84
N LEU A 124 -9.36 -0.73 -7.86
CA LEU A 124 -7.98 -0.23 -7.82
C LEU A 124 -7.27 -0.44 -9.17
N ASN A 125 -6.51 0.57 -9.61
CA ASN A 125 -5.78 0.55 -10.87
C ASN A 125 -4.35 1.05 -10.71
#